data_AF-A0A3B0VYZ7-F1
#
_entry.id   AF-A0A3B0VYZ7-F1
#
_cell.length_a   1.000
_cell.length_b   1.000
_cell.length_c   1.000
_cell.angle_alpha   90.00
_cell.angle_beta   90.00
_cell.angle_gamma   90.00
#
_symmetry.space_group_name_H-M   'P 1'
#
loop_
_entity.id
_entity.type
_entity.pdbx_description
1 polymer ?
#
loop_
_entity_poly.entity_id
_entity_poly.type
_entity_poly.pdbx_seq_one_letter_code
_entity_poly.pdbx_strand_id
1 'polypeptide(L)'
;MVQMYVEVRYFFITTKKGKNFMSCSPIIGLRLDTESKAALERIKGKQNFTKLLSSAITVGVFNNIFTKNKALVVALNITQTDWALYSEAMSALPIIQKHIIQKEIDLMIIHYQTGKYDYKHIQFWKGMKHGCR
;
A
#
# COMPACT_ATOMS: atom_id res chain seq x y z
N MET A 1 -21.46 34.05 -47.88
CA MET A 1 -22.68 33.33 -47.45
C MET A 1 -22.22 32.18 -46.56
N VAL A 2 -22.49 32.26 -45.23
CA VAL A 2 -22.68 31.14 -44.27
C VAL A 2 -21.43 30.27 -43.97
N GLN A 3 -20.98 29.96 -42.74
CA GLN A 3 -21.43 30.17 -41.37
C GLN A 3 -20.18 30.08 -40.46
N MET A 4 -20.02 30.99 -39.50
CA MET A 4 -19.02 30.92 -38.44
C MET A 4 -19.60 30.09 -37.28
N TYR A 5 -19.00 28.94 -36.95
CA TYR A 5 -19.29 28.25 -35.69
C TYR A 5 -18.19 28.61 -34.68
N VAL A 6 -18.60 29.35 -33.66
CA VAL A 6 -17.82 29.63 -32.45
C VAL A 6 -18.09 28.48 -31.48
N GLU A 7 -17.07 27.71 -31.13
CA GLU A 7 -17.12 26.84 -29.96
C GLU A 7 -16.02 27.22 -28.96
N VAL A 8 -16.45 27.33 -27.70
CA VAL A 8 -15.76 27.95 -26.59
C VAL A 8 -15.28 26.85 -25.64
N ARG A 9 -14.00 26.94 -25.24
CA ARG A 9 -13.30 26.17 -24.18
C ARG A 9 -13.06 24.70 -24.60
N TYR A 10 -11.86 24.14 -24.47
CA TYR A 10 -11.04 24.07 -23.27
C TYR A 10 -9.56 24.26 -23.55
N PHE A 11 -8.92 25.03 -22.68
CA PHE A 11 -7.48 25.18 -22.55
C PHE A 11 -6.87 23.82 -22.18
N PHE A 12 -6.50 23.01 -23.18
CA PHE A 12 -5.68 21.82 -22.96
C PHE A 12 -4.28 22.28 -22.59
N ILE A 13 -4.00 22.31 -21.29
CA ILE A 13 -2.65 22.36 -20.76
C ILE A 13 -1.94 21.11 -21.31
N THR A 14 -1.05 21.31 -22.28
CA THR A 14 -0.15 20.26 -22.75
C THR A 14 0.67 19.79 -21.56
N THR A 15 0.42 18.56 -21.13
CA THR A 15 1.12 17.89 -20.04
C THR A 15 2.60 17.77 -20.40
N LYS A 16 3.46 18.47 -19.63
CA LYS A 16 4.90 18.27 -19.71
C LYS A 16 5.25 16.92 -19.09
N LYS A 17 6.03 16.15 -19.86
CA LYS A 17 6.96 15.08 -19.46
C LYS A 17 6.35 13.83 -18.82
N GLY A 18 6.45 12.73 -19.58
CA GLY A 18 6.16 11.38 -19.14
C GLY A 18 6.89 11.00 -17.85
N LYS A 19 6.09 10.76 -16.82
CA LYS A 19 6.37 9.78 -15.77
C LYS A 19 5.34 8.69 -16.00
N ASN A 20 5.77 7.52 -16.46
CA ASN A 20 4.89 6.36 -16.52
C ASN A 20 4.27 6.17 -15.14
N PHE A 21 2.96 6.32 -15.07
CA PHE A 21 2.19 6.06 -13.86
C PHE A 21 2.18 4.54 -13.69
N MET A 22 3.16 3.99 -12.95
CA MET A 22 3.07 2.61 -12.45
C MET A 22 1.95 2.58 -11.41
N SER A 23 0.73 2.32 -11.87
CA SER A 23 -0.42 2.15 -11.00
C SER A 23 -0.20 0.93 -10.12
N CYS A 24 -0.24 1.07 -8.80
CA CYS A 24 -0.42 -0.11 -7.95
C CYS A 24 -1.72 -0.80 -8.36
N SER A 25 -1.62 -2.05 -8.82
CA SER A 25 -2.81 -2.85 -9.06
C SER A 25 -3.58 -3.01 -7.75
N PRO A 26 -4.87 -2.63 -7.72
CA PRO A 26 -5.66 -2.79 -6.52
C PRO A 26 -5.77 -4.27 -6.18
N ILE A 27 -5.65 -4.62 -4.91
CA ILE A 27 -5.83 -5.98 -4.42
C ILE A 27 -7.23 -6.07 -3.85
N ILE A 28 -8.09 -6.83 -4.51
CA ILE A 28 -9.50 -6.99 -4.11
C ILE A 28 -9.71 -8.31 -3.38
N GLY A 29 -10.36 -8.23 -2.22
CA GLY A 29 -10.77 -9.37 -1.42
C GLY A 29 -9.61 -10.18 -0.84
N LEU A 30 -8.50 -9.53 -0.44
CA LEU A 30 -7.40 -10.19 0.25
C LEU A 30 -7.83 -10.61 1.65
N ARG A 31 -7.79 -11.90 1.95
CA ARG A 31 -7.97 -12.40 3.31
C ARG A 31 -6.63 -12.78 3.90
N LEU A 32 -6.20 -12.03 4.91
CA LEU A 32 -4.97 -12.36 5.62
C LEU A 32 -5.16 -13.70 6.35
N ASP A 33 -4.19 -14.58 6.20
CA ASP A 33 -4.15 -15.87 6.88
C ASP A 33 -3.38 -15.76 8.21
N THR A 34 -3.29 -16.86 8.95
CA THR A 34 -2.64 -16.87 10.26
C THR A 34 -1.20 -16.37 10.20
N GLU A 35 -0.43 -16.77 9.19
CA GLU A 35 0.98 -16.38 9.04
C GLU A 35 1.13 -14.89 8.76
N SER A 36 0.32 -14.34 7.84
CA SER A 36 0.36 -12.91 7.56
C SER A 36 -0.10 -12.08 8.75
N LYS A 37 -1.10 -12.53 9.50
CA LYS A 37 -1.53 -11.87 10.75
C LYS A 37 -0.41 -11.87 11.77
N ALA A 38 0.24 -13.02 11.98
CA ALA A 38 1.36 -13.14 12.91
C ALA A 38 2.53 -12.22 12.50
N ALA A 39 2.83 -12.12 11.21
CA ALA A 39 3.87 -11.22 10.70
C ALA A 39 3.54 -9.75 10.95
N LEU A 40 2.28 -9.34 10.74
CA LEU A 40 1.82 -7.99 11.03
C LEU A 40 1.88 -7.69 12.53
N GLU A 41 1.56 -8.65 13.40
CA GLU A 41 1.74 -8.49 14.86
C GLU A 41 3.22 -8.41 15.26
N ARG A 42 4.12 -9.17 14.61
CA ARG A 42 5.57 -9.01 14.83
C ARG A 42 6.05 -7.62 14.41
N ILE A 43 5.56 -7.11 13.28
CA ILE A 43 5.86 -5.75 12.82
C ILE A 43 5.36 -4.72 13.85
N LYS A 44 4.12 -4.86 14.33
CA LYS A 44 3.53 -4.03 15.40
C LYS A 44 4.36 -4.06 16.68
N GLY A 45 4.72 -5.24 17.16
CA GLY A 45 5.45 -5.42 18.42
C GLY A 45 6.91 -4.98 18.37
N LYS A 46 7.55 -5.01 17.19
CA LYS A 46 8.96 -4.58 17.01
C LYS A 46 9.11 -3.06 16.90
N GLN A 47 8.01 -2.31 16.84
CA GLN A 47 8.01 -0.89 16.56
C GLN A 47 7.19 -0.16 17.61
N ASN A 48 7.79 0.81 18.28
CA ASN A 48 7.02 1.94 18.78
C ASN A 48 6.61 2.76 17.56
N PHE A 49 5.59 2.29 16.81
CA PHE A 49 4.98 3.04 15.72
C PHE A 49 4.74 4.45 16.25
N THR A 50 5.58 5.41 15.83
CA THR A 50 5.51 6.76 16.39
C THR A 50 4.09 7.28 16.17
N LYS A 51 3.62 8.18 17.03
CA LYS A 51 2.29 8.79 16.87
C LYS A 51 2.03 9.27 15.43
N LEU A 52 3.10 9.71 14.78
CA LEU A 52 3.17 10.19 13.40
C LEU A 52 2.95 9.09 12.35
N LEU A 53 3.61 7.93 12.51
CA LEU A 53 3.38 6.77 11.64
C LEU A 53 1.98 6.20 11.85
N SER A 54 1.56 6.10 13.12
CA SER A 54 0.21 5.68 13.46
C SER A 54 -0.84 6.58 12.80
N SER A 55 -0.68 7.91 12.89
CA SER A 55 -1.63 8.86 12.29
C SER A 55 -1.66 8.80 10.76
N ALA A 56 -0.50 8.63 10.10
CA ALA A 56 -0.43 8.51 8.65
C ALA A 56 -1.06 7.20 8.14
N ILE A 57 -0.90 6.11 8.89
CA ILE A 57 -1.53 4.81 8.61
C ILE A 57 -3.03 4.79 8.96
N THR A 58 -3.53 5.75 9.75
CA THR A 58 -4.93 5.77 10.24
C THR A 58 -5.94 6.02 9.12
N VAL A 59 -5.50 6.47 7.94
CA VAL A 59 -6.37 6.69 6.78
C VAL A 59 -6.25 5.51 5.82
N GLY A 60 -7.31 4.70 5.72
CA GLY A 60 -7.40 3.60 4.75
C GLY A 60 -7.42 2.18 5.34
N VAL A 61 -7.08 1.20 4.52
CA VAL A 61 -7.10 -0.23 4.88
C VAL A 61 -6.08 -0.56 5.96
N PHE A 62 -4.90 0.05 5.90
CA PHE A 62 -3.81 -0.20 6.85
C PHE A 62 -4.16 0.24 8.27
N ASN A 63 -5.06 1.21 8.43
CA ASN A 63 -5.61 1.55 9.74
C ASN A 63 -6.22 0.33 10.42
N ASN A 64 -7.10 -0.39 9.70
CA ASN A 64 -7.75 -1.58 10.25
C ASN A 64 -6.75 -2.69 10.59
N ILE A 65 -5.62 -2.75 9.88
CA ILE A 65 -4.55 -3.72 10.13
C ILE A 65 -3.77 -3.37 11.41
N PHE A 66 -3.41 -2.10 11.58
CA PHE A 66 -2.45 -1.68 12.60
C PHE A 66 -3.07 -1.09 13.87
N THR A 67 -4.34 -0.62 13.85
CA THR A 67 -4.99 -0.02 15.03
C THR A 67 -6.08 -0.88 15.66
N LYS A 68 -6.69 -1.83 14.94
CA LYS A 68 -7.78 -2.67 15.47
C LYS A 68 -7.30 -4.09 15.80
N ASN A 69 -7.38 -4.47 17.08
CA ASN A 69 -7.00 -5.81 17.57
C ASN A 69 -7.92 -6.98 17.13
N LYS A 70 -9.01 -6.73 16.38
CA LYS A 70 -10.00 -7.77 16.04
C LYS A 70 -10.35 -7.86 14.54
N ALA A 71 -9.74 -7.06 13.66
CA ALA A 71 -10.31 -6.76 12.34
C ALA A 71 -9.70 -7.51 11.13
N LEU A 72 -8.78 -8.45 11.31
CA LEU A 72 -8.15 -9.15 10.16
C LEU A 72 -8.97 -10.33 9.60
N VAL A 73 -10.25 -10.46 9.96
CA VAL A 73 -11.16 -11.52 9.45
C VAL A 73 -11.89 -11.10 8.18
N VAL A 74 -11.95 -9.78 7.90
CA VAL A 74 -12.64 -9.23 6.73
C VAL A 74 -11.72 -9.25 5.51
N ALA A 75 -12.30 -9.47 4.34
CA ALA A 75 -11.58 -9.37 3.08
C ALA A 75 -11.21 -7.89 2.82
N LEU A 76 -9.92 -7.64 2.56
CA LEU A 76 -9.35 -6.32 2.39
C LEU A 76 -9.33 -5.93 0.91
N ASN A 77 -9.71 -4.69 0.63
CA ASN A 77 -9.67 -4.09 -0.71
C ASN A 77 -8.65 -2.96 -0.69
N ILE A 78 -7.42 -3.26 -1.08
CA ILE A 78 -6.30 -2.31 -1.01
C ILE A 78 -6.24 -1.57 -2.34
N THR A 79 -6.47 -0.27 -2.31
CA THR A 79 -6.48 0.61 -3.48
C THR A 79 -5.13 1.29 -3.66
N GLN A 80 -4.97 1.99 -4.79
CA GLN A 80 -3.77 2.81 -5.03
C GLN A 80 -3.56 3.89 -3.96
N THR A 81 -4.64 4.51 -3.48
CA THR A 81 -4.58 5.52 -2.43
C THR A 81 -4.06 4.94 -1.12
N ASP A 82 -4.48 3.73 -0.75
CA ASP A 82 -3.98 3.05 0.45
C ASP A 82 -2.47 2.83 0.38
N TRP A 83 -1.96 2.42 -0.79
CA TRP A 83 -0.53 2.22 -1.02
C TRP A 83 0.27 3.52 -0.99
N ALA A 84 -0.28 4.61 -1.54
CA ALA A 84 0.35 5.92 -1.51
C ALA A 84 0.49 6.43 -0.08
N LEU A 85 -0.60 6.38 0.71
CA LEU A 85 -0.60 6.77 2.12
C LEU A 85 0.35 5.91 2.95
N TYR A 86 0.36 4.60 2.73
CA TYR A 86 1.30 3.70 3.38
C TYR A 86 2.76 4.03 3.04
N SER A 87 3.06 4.30 1.76
CA SER A 87 4.41 4.64 1.32
C SER A 87 4.89 5.96 1.93
N GLU A 88 4.02 6.96 1.99
CA GLU A 88 4.29 8.24 2.65
C GLU A 88 4.56 8.03 4.14
N ALA A 89 3.71 7.26 4.83
CA ALA A 89 3.87 6.92 6.23
C ALA A 89 5.22 6.21 6.48
N MET A 90 5.54 5.20 5.67
CA MET A 90 6.81 4.49 5.75
C MET A 90 8.00 5.40 5.47
N SER A 91 7.88 6.42 4.60
CA SER A 91 8.95 7.36 4.29
C SER A 91 9.40 8.19 5.50
N ALA A 92 8.48 8.48 6.43
CA ALA A 92 8.75 9.20 7.66
C ALA A 92 9.54 8.39 8.70
N LEU A 93 9.73 7.08 8.50
CA LEU A 93 10.46 6.24 9.44
C LEU A 93 11.99 6.42 9.37
N PRO A 94 12.68 6.31 10.53
CA PRO A 94 14.12 6.10 10.59
C PRO A 94 14.56 4.86 9.79
N ILE A 95 15.79 4.90 9.24
CA ILE A 95 16.33 3.84 8.38
C ILE A 95 16.34 2.47 9.08
N ILE A 96 16.73 2.42 10.36
CA ILE A 96 16.77 1.17 11.14
C ILE A 96 15.38 0.55 11.24
N GLN A 97 14.35 1.37 11.49
CA GLN A 97 12.97 0.91 11.59
C GLN A 97 12.45 0.39 10.24
N LYS A 98 12.74 1.09 9.13
CA LYS A 98 12.42 0.62 7.78
C LYS A 98 13.04 -0.74 7.51
N HIS A 99 14.30 -0.93 7.88
CA HIS A 99 15.03 -2.17 7.63
C HIS A 99 14.43 -3.36 8.41
N ILE A 100 14.03 -3.16 9.66
CA ILE A 100 13.34 -4.18 10.46
C ILE A 100 12.02 -4.62 9.80
N ILE A 101 11.22 -3.65 9.33
CA ILE A 101 9.95 -3.93 8.65
C ILE A 101 10.20 -4.65 7.32
N GLN A 102 11.17 -4.18 6.52
CA GLN A 102 11.53 -4.79 5.25
C GLN A 102 11.99 -6.24 5.41
N LYS A 103 12.72 -6.56 6.48
CA LYS A 103 13.14 -7.94 6.76
C LYS A 103 11.95 -8.87 6.98
N GLU A 104 10.95 -8.46 7.77
CA GLU A 104 9.74 -9.27 7.96
C GLU A 104 8.95 -9.40 6.65
N ILE A 105 8.83 -8.33 5.87
CA ILE A 105 8.18 -8.36 4.56
C ILE A 105 8.87 -9.36 3.62
N ASP A 106 10.20 -9.33 3.56
CA ASP A 106 10.98 -10.22 2.70
C ASP A 106 10.81 -11.69 3.08
N LEU A 107 10.77 -11.99 4.37
CA LEU A 107 10.48 -13.34 4.86
C LEU A 107 9.10 -13.82 4.42
N MET A 108 8.09 -12.95 4.47
CA MET A 108 6.73 -13.32 4.02
C MET A 108 6.65 -13.50 2.51
N ILE A 109 7.33 -12.66 1.72
CA ILE A 109 7.42 -12.84 0.27
C ILE A 109 8.02 -14.22 -0.04
N ILE A 110 9.13 -14.58 0.61
CA ILE A 110 9.78 -15.89 0.42
C ILE A 110 8.83 -17.01 0.83
N HIS A 111 8.20 -16.92 2.01
CA HIS A 111 7.26 -17.93 2.51
C HIS A 111 6.16 -18.27 1.49
N TYR A 112 5.52 -17.26 0.91
CA TYR A 112 4.47 -17.48 -0.08
C TYR A 112 5.02 -17.84 -1.46
N GLN A 113 6.25 -17.47 -1.81
CA GLN A 113 6.83 -17.85 -3.10
C GLN A 113 7.29 -19.30 -3.12
N THR A 114 7.84 -19.83 -2.02
CA THR A 114 8.51 -21.14 -2.00
C THR A 114 7.71 -22.22 -1.29
N GLY A 115 6.97 -21.89 -0.23
CA GLY A 115 6.25 -22.88 0.59
C GLY A 115 4.76 -22.98 0.26
N LYS A 116 4.09 -21.84 0.14
CA LYS A 116 2.62 -21.76 -0.02
C LYS A 116 2.26 -20.72 -1.08
N TYR A 117 2.32 -21.12 -2.36
CA TYR A 117 2.02 -20.21 -3.47
C TYR A 117 0.64 -19.57 -3.33
N ASP A 118 0.62 -18.29 -2.96
CA ASP A 118 -0.57 -17.45 -2.91
C ASP A 118 -0.25 -16.10 -3.55
N TYR A 119 -0.75 -15.90 -4.76
CA TYR A 119 -0.50 -14.70 -5.54
C TYR A 119 -0.98 -13.43 -4.83
N LYS A 120 -2.12 -13.45 -4.14
CA LYS A 120 -2.67 -12.23 -3.50
C LYS A 120 -1.82 -11.81 -2.32
N HIS A 121 -1.34 -12.77 -1.52
CA HIS A 121 -0.42 -12.48 -0.43
C HIS A 121 0.94 -12.01 -0.94
N ILE A 122 1.46 -12.62 -2.02
CA ILE A 122 2.70 -12.14 -2.64
C ILE A 122 2.55 -10.69 -3.12
N GLN A 123 1.43 -10.35 -3.78
CA GLN A 123 1.16 -8.98 -4.23
C GLN A 123 1.04 -8.01 -3.05
N PHE A 124 0.38 -8.44 -1.97
CA PHE A 124 0.27 -7.66 -0.75
C PHE A 124 1.64 -7.36 -0.14
N TRP A 125 2.46 -8.38 0.08
CA TRP A 125 3.77 -8.22 0.69
C TRP A 125 4.75 -7.46 -0.22
N LYS A 126 4.68 -7.66 -1.54
CA LYS A 126 5.42 -6.83 -2.51
C LYS A 126 4.97 -5.37 -2.49
N GLY A 127 3.68 -5.12 -2.39
CA GLY A 127 3.12 -3.77 -2.22
C GLY A 127 3.64 -3.13 -0.94
N MET A 128 3.72 -3.87 0.17
CA MET A 128 4.32 -3.37 1.41
C MET A 128 5.81 -3.07 1.25
N LYS A 129 6.56 -3.86 0.47
CA LYS A 129 8.00 -3.64 0.25
C LYS A 129 8.29 -2.37 -0.54
N HIS A 130 7.52 -2.14 -1.61
CA HIS A 130 7.85 -1.16 -2.63
C HIS A 130 6.96 0.09 -2.62
N GLY A 131 5.79 0.02 -1.97
CA GLY A 131 4.76 1.05 -2.10
C GLY A 131 4.22 1.15 -3.54
N CYS A 132 3.54 2.25 -3.85
CA CYS A 132 3.34 2.66 -5.25
C CYS A 132 4.59 3.35 -5.76
N ARG A 133 5.21 2.74 -6.76
CA ARG A 133 6.27 3.34 -7.57
C ARG A 133 6.03 3.03 -9.01
#